data_AF-A0A358A189-F1
#
_entry.id   AF-A0A358A189-F1
#
_cell.length_a   1.000
_cell.length_b   1.000
_cell.length_c   1.000
_cell.angle_alpha   90.00
_cell.angle_beta   90.00
_cell.angle_gamma   90.00
#
_symmetry.space_group_name_H-M   'P 1'
#
loop_
_entity.id
_entity.type
_entity.pdbx_description
1 polymer ?
#
loop_
_entity_poly.entity_id
_entity_poly.type
_entity_poly.pdbx_seq_one_letter_code
_entity_poly.pdbx_strand_id
1 'polypeptide(L)' 'ADIRRFGGAAIDCCSVASGRLDAYYEVGVQDWDISAGGLLVREAGGRTLDHRPDGPFVCGSVTIFEELVGRLSLAD' A
#
# COMPACT_ATOMS: atom_id res chain seq x y z
N ALA A 1 -17.72 -1.82 2.23
CA ALA A 1 -16.34 -1.99 1.72
C ALA A 1 -16.06 -3.48 1.62
N ASP A 2 -15.34 -3.89 0.58
CA ASP A 2 -14.89 -5.27 0.34
C ASP A 2 -13.38 -5.34 0.65
N ILE A 3 -12.90 -6.48 1.17
CA ILE A 3 -11.48 -6.71 1.47
C ILE A 3 -11.01 -7.86 0.61
N ARG A 4 -9.94 -7.64 -0.17
CA ARG A 4 -9.36 -8.63 -1.07
C ARG A 4 -7.93 -8.94 -0.67
N ARG A 5 -7.52 -10.18 -0.93
CA ARG A 5 -6.14 -10.65 -0.73
C ARG A 5 -5.74 -11.51 -1.92
N PHE A 6 -4.90 -10.98 -2.80
CA PHE A 6 -4.47 -11.70 -4.01
C PHE A 6 -3.26 -12.63 -3.76
N GLY A 7 -2.74 -12.64 -2.52
CA GLY A 7 -1.72 -13.60 -2.06
C GLY A 7 -0.29 -13.17 -2.33
N GLY A 8 -0.06 -11.94 -2.80
CA GLY A 8 1.28 -11.40 -3.00
C GLY A 8 1.28 -9.87 -2.98
N ALA A 9 2.09 -9.29 -2.09
CA ALA A 9 2.20 -7.85 -1.86
C ALA A 9 2.38 -7.04 -3.16
N ALA A 10 3.25 -7.50 -4.06
CA ALA A 10 3.49 -6.85 -5.34
C ALA A 10 2.24 -6.84 -6.24
N ILE A 11 1.44 -7.92 -6.25
CA ILE A 11 0.19 -8.02 -7.04
C ILE A 11 -0.87 -7.09 -6.46
N ASP A 12 -0.97 -7.02 -5.13
CA ASP A 12 -1.89 -6.11 -4.45
C ASP A 12 -1.51 -4.65 -4.71
N CYS A 13 -0.22 -4.29 -4.67
CA CYS A 13 0.29 -2.96 -5.06
C CYS A 13 0.00 -2.64 -6.54
N CYS A 14 0.22 -3.58 -7.46
CA CYS A 14 -0.14 -3.38 -8.87
C CYS A 14 -1.65 -3.18 -9.06
N SER A 15 -2.47 -3.85 -8.24
CA SER A 15 -3.92 -3.66 -8.26
C SER A 15 -4.30 -2.25 -7.80
N VAL A 16 -3.60 -1.69 -6.81
CA VAL A 16 -3.72 -0.27 -6.43
C VAL A 16 -3.29 0.65 -7.58
N ALA A 17 -2.10 0.42 -8.15
CA ALA A 17 -1.58 1.25 -9.25
C ALA A 17 -2.50 1.26 -10.48
N SER A 18 -3.18 0.15 -10.76
CA SER A 18 -4.16 0.03 -11.85
C SER A 18 -5.57 0.55 -11.53
N GLY A 19 -5.80 1.08 -10.32
CA GLY A 19 -7.10 1.57 -9.87
C GLY A 19 -8.13 0.48 -9.58
N ARG A 20 -7.71 -0.78 -9.41
CA ARG A 20 -8.59 -1.91 -9.06
C ARG A 20 -8.85 -2.00 -7.55
N LEU A 21 -7.92 -1.53 -6.75
CA LEU A 21 -8.03 -1.39 -5.30
C LEU A 21 -7.75 0.06 -4.91
N ASP A 22 -8.43 0.54 -3.87
CA ASP A 22 -8.21 1.89 -3.33
C ASP A 22 -6.90 1.97 -2.53
N ALA A 23 -6.59 0.91 -1.77
CA ALA A 23 -5.39 0.79 -0.94
C ALA A 23 -4.96 -0.67 -0.74
N TYR A 24 -3.72 -0.81 -0.27
CA TYR A 24 -3.13 -2.04 0.25
C TYR A 24 -2.44 -1.74 1.59
N TYR A 25 -2.58 -2.68 2.53
CA TYR A 25 -2.01 -2.65 3.87
C TYR A 25 -1.59 -4.07 4.25
N GLU A 26 -0.33 -4.26 4.67
CA GLU A 26 0.13 -5.53 5.24
C GLU A 26 1.27 -5.31 6.24
N VAL A 27 1.33 -6.16 7.26
CA VAL A 27 2.38 -6.19 8.30
C VAL A 27 3.30 -7.37 8.04
N GLY A 28 4.61 -7.19 8.24
CA GLY A 28 5.60 -8.27 8.14
C GLY A 28 6.06 -8.57 6.71
N VAL A 29 5.79 -7.66 5.76
CA VAL A 29 6.37 -7.71 4.42
C VAL A 29 7.86 -7.37 4.47
N GLN A 30 8.60 -7.83 3.48
CA GLN A 30 10.01 -7.50 3.32
C GLN A 30 10.17 -6.47 2.20
N ASP A 31 11.29 -5.72 2.20
CA ASP A 31 11.53 -4.66 1.20
C ASP A 31 11.38 -5.17 -0.23
N TRP A 32 11.80 -6.41 -0.51
CA TRP A 32 11.69 -7.01 -1.84
C TRP A 32 10.25 -7.35 -2.25
N ASP A 33 9.34 -7.57 -1.30
CA ASP A 33 7.93 -7.88 -1.59
C ASP A 33 7.17 -6.66 -2.12
N ILE A 34 7.61 -5.45 -1.74
CA ILE A 34 6.91 -4.18 -1.98
C ILE A 34 7.66 -3.22 -2.90
N SER A 35 8.99 -3.33 -3.06
CA SER A 35 9.80 -2.31 -3.76
C SER A 35 9.31 -2.02 -5.18
N ALA A 36 9.08 -3.07 -5.97
CA ALA A 36 8.60 -2.91 -7.35
C ALA A 36 7.16 -2.39 -7.40
N GLY A 37 6.27 -2.92 -6.56
CA GLY A 37 4.88 -2.52 -6.50
C GLY A 37 4.70 -1.07 -6.02
N GLY A 38 5.44 -0.66 -4.99
CA GLY A 38 5.44 0.69 -4.46
C GLY A 38 5.93 1.72 -5.48
N LEU A 39 6.94 1.38 -6.30
CA LEU A 39 7.34 2.23 -7.42
C LEU A 39 6.19 2.43 -8.40
N LEU A 40 5.53 1.36 -8.84
CA LEU A 40 4.40 1.44 -9.76
C LEU A 40 3.25 2.30 -9.21
N VAL A 41 2.95 2.17 -7.92
CA VAL A 41 1.93 3.00 -7.26
C VAL A 41 2.31 4.48 -7.32
N ARG A 42 3.56 4.83 -7.03
CA ARG A 42 4.04 6.22 -7.08
C ARG A 42 4.00 6.78 -8.51
N GLU A 43 4.43 6.01 -9.51
CA GLU A 43 4.37 6.43 -10.93
C GLU A 43 2.93 6.58 -11.43
N ALA A 44 1.98 5.81 -10.90
CA ALA A 44 0.56 5.96 -11.16
C ALA A 44 -0.09 7.16 -10.44
N GLY A 45 0.68 7.94 -9.66
CA GLY A 45 0.21 9.08 -8.90
C GLY A 45 -0.37 8.74 -7.52
N GLY A 46 -0.25 7.49 -7.07
CA GLY A 46 -0.59 7.07 -5.72
C GLY A 46 0.50 7.40 -4.69
N ARG A 47 0.25 7.02 -3.44
CA ARG A 47 1.17 7.26 -2.32
C ARG A 47 1.54 5.95 -1.62
N THR A 48 2.73 5.96 -1.03
CA THR A 48 3.27 4.87 -0.22
C THR A 48 3.73 5.44 1.11
N LEU A 49 3.54 4.69 2.19
CA LEU A 49 4.20 4.93 3.46
C LEU A 49 5.59 4.25 3.41
N ASP A 50 6.60 4.90 3.95
CA ASP A 50 7.94 4.32 4.05
C ASP A 50 7.87 3.02 4.87
N HIS A 51 8.41 1.96 4.28
CA HIS A 51 8.45 0.67 4.96
C HIS A 51 9.43 0.72 6.13
N ARG A 52 8.97 0.25 7.29
CA ARG A 52 9.80 0.05 8.49
C ARG A 52 9.86 -1.46 8.75
N PRO A 53 10.99 -2.02 9.19
CA PRO A 53 11.14 -3.47 9.41
C PRO A 53 10.04 -4.10 10.28
N ASP A 54 9.57 -3.37 11.30
CA ASP A 54 8.52 -3.81 12.22
C ASP A 54 7.19 -3.09 12.00
N GLY A 55 7.10 -2.29 10.93
CA GLY A 55 5.93 -1.48 10.60
C GLY A 55 5.10 -2.10 9.48
N PRO A 56 3.85 -1.64 9.31
CA PRO A 56 3.09 -1.98 8.12
C PRO A 56 3.65 -1.25 6.91
N PHE A 57 3.53 -1.89 5.75
CA PHE A 57 3.53 -1.18 4.50
C PHE A 57 2.12 -0.76 4.14
N VAL A 58 1.98 0.49 3.68
CA VAL A 58 0.70 1.04 3.20
C VAL A 58 0.91 1.71 1.87
N CYS A 59 0.04 1.44 0.90
CA CYS A 59 -0.04 2.23 -0.32
C CYS A 59 -1.50 2.44 -0.72
N GLY A 60 -1.78 3.51 -1.48
CA GLY A 60 -3.15 3.82 -1.86
C GLY A 60 -3.29 5.05 -2.75
N SER A 61 -4.52 5.27 -3.21
CA SER A 61 -4.89 6.47 -3.95
C SER A 61 -4.79 7.71 -3.06
N VAL A 62 -4.50 8.87 -3.65
CA VAL A 62 -4.40 10.15 -2.93
C VAL A 62 -5.69 10.54 -2.22
N THR A 63 -6.84 10.02 -2.65
CA THR A 63 -8.15 10.29 -2.07
C THR A 63 -8.32 9.68 -0.67
N ILE A 64 -7.72 8.51 -0.43
CA ILE A 64 -7.96 7.73 0.79
C ILE A 64 -6.69 7.51 1.63
N PHE A 65 -5.50 7.71 1.05
CA PHE A 65 -4.24 7.38 1.70
C PHE A 65 -4.06 8.05 3.07
N GLU A 66 -4.27 9.36 3.16
CA GLU A 66 -4.07 10.10 4.43
C GLU A 66 -5.10 9.72 5.49
N GLU A 67 -6.36 9.54 5.09
CA GLU A 67 -7.40 9.08 6.00
C GLU A 67 -7.09 7.67 6.52
N LEU A 68 -6.62 6.78 5.65
CA LEU A 68 -6.27 5.41 6.01
C LEU A 68 -5.08 5.38 7.00
N VAL A 69 -4.00 6.11 6.70
CA VAL A 69 -2.83 6.22 7.59
C VAL A 69 -3.23 6.80 8.96
N GLY A 70 -4.07 7.84 8.97
CA GLY A 70 -4.58 8.44 10.21
C GLY A 70 -5.47 7.50 11.02
N ARG A 71 -6.37 6.74 10.38
CA ARG A 71 -7.24 5.76 11.05
C ARG A 71 -6.49 4.56 11.62
N LEU A 72 -5.39 4.18 10.98
CA LEU A 72 -4.54 3.09 11.45
C LEU A 72 -3.52 3.55 12.51
N SER A 73 -3.54 4.84 12.89
CA SER A 73 -2.58 5.44 13.81
C SER A 73 -1.13 5.21 13.38
N LEU A 74 -0.87 5.28 12.06
CA LEU A 74 0.44 5.06 11.46
C LEU A 74 1.20 6.35 11.13
N ALA A 75 0.56 7.50 11.37
CA ALA A 75 1.28 8.77 11.46
C ALA A 75 2.07 8.76 12.78
N ASP A 76 3.33 9.23 12.73
CA ASP A 76 4.18 9.40 13.92
C ASP A 76 3.48 10.21 15.03
#